data_AF-A0ABC8UDK4-F1
#
_entry.id   AF-A0ABC8UDK4-F1
#
_cell.length_a   1.000
_cell.length_b   1.000
_cell.length_c   1.000
_cell.angle_alpha   90.00
_cell.angle_beta   90.00
_cell.angle_gamma   90.00
#
_symmetry.space_group_name_H-M   'P 1'
#
loop_
_entity.id
_entity.type
_entity.pdbx_description
1 polymer ?
#
loop_
_entity_poly.entity_id
_entity_poly.type
_entity_poly.pdbx_seq_one_letter_code
_entity_poly.pdbx_strand_id
1 'polypeptide(L)'
;MQMQTLPISSSLGGTAKPPSAPTSTPIRVKSLYTPSPRKPINDPSSPDSMAAAAPAPKWAQKTITLPPHRRGCHLITSKILKEIGQDLSGFRCGLAHLFLQHTSASLTINENYDSDVRDDTETFLNRVVPEGMSAPWKHTLEGPDDMPAHIKSSLFGCTLTIPITDGQLNMGTWQVGKIMM
;
A
#
# COMPACT_ATOMS: atom_id res chain seq x y z
N MET A 1 1.07 -10.85 6.86
CA MET A 1 1.53 -11.57 8.06
C MET A 1 3.06 -11.61 8.03
N GLN A 2 3.77 -11.19 9.09
CA GLN A 2 5.23 -11.37 9.18
C GLN A 2 5.53 -12.86 9.42
N MET A 3 6.30 -13.49 8.53
CA MET A 3 6.79 -14.86 8.74
C MET A 3 7.88 -14.84 9.83
N GLN A 4 7.60 -15.46 10.98
CA GLN A 4 8.63 -15.94 11.90
C GLN A 4 8.80 -17.44 11.66
N THR A 5 10.01 -17.86 11.33
CA THR A 5 10.44 -19.26 11.30
C THR A 5 10.54 -19.80 12.72
N LEU A 6 9.93 -20.95 13.02
CA LEU A 6 10.19 -21.73 14.23
C LEU A 6 10.45 -23.21 13.92
N PRO A 7 11.28 -23.89 14.72
CA PRO A 7 11.82 -25.22 14.41
C PRO A 7 10.83 -26.35 14.71
N ILE A 8 11.04 -27.46 14.00
CA ILE A 8 10.22 -28.67 14.03
C ILE A 8 10.39 -29.39 15.37
N SER A 9 9.28 -29.63 16.06
CA SER A 9 9.15 -30.61 17.14
C SER A 9 7.78 -31.29 17.04
N SER A 10 7.79 -32.61 17.02
CA SER A 10 6.65 -33.50 16.85
C SER A 10 5.95 -33.82 18.17
N SER A 11 4.64 -33.56 18.27
CA SER A 11 3.74 -34.34 19.13
C SER A 11 2.27 -34.17 18.71
N LEU A 12 1.50 -35.25 18.90
CA LEU A 12 0.11 -35.46 18.49
C LEU A 12 -0.91 -34.67 19.33
N GLY A 13 -2.02 -34.30 18.68
CA GLY A 13 -3.36 -34.37 19.26
C GLY A 13 -3.81 -33.21 20.15
N GLY A 14 -4.43 -32.20 19.53
CA GLY A 14 -5.23 -31.19 20.24
C GLY A 14 -5.83 -30.19 19.26
N THR A 15 -7.15 -30.03 19.26
CA THR A 15 -7.87 -29.00 18.48
C THR A 15 -7.53 -27.62 19.04
N ALA A 16 -6.46 -27.02 18.52
CA ALA A 16 -6.05 -25.67 18.88
C ALA A 16 -6.92 -24.64 18.13
N LYS A 17 -7.58 -23.78 18.90
CA LYS A 17 -8.22 -22.55 18.42
C LYS A 17 -7.17 -21.72 17.68
N PRO A 18 -7.46 -21.15 16.50
CA PRO A 18 -6.48 -20.34 15.78
C PRO A 18 -6.02 -19.17 16.65
N PRO A 19 -4.71 -18.84 16.67
CA PRO A 19 -4.20 -17.72 17.44
C PRO A 19 -4.88 -16.44 16.96
N SER A 20 -5.38 -15.65 17.91
CA SER A 20 -5.92 -14.31 17.62
C SER A 20 -4.82 -13.48 16.95
N ALA A 21 -5.14 -12.86 15.81
CA ALA A 21 -4.24 -11.94 15.13
C ALA A 21 -3.70 -10.90 16.14
N PRO A 22 -2.39 -10.61 16.16
CA PRO A 22 -1.85 -9.59 17.03
C PRO A 22 -2.51 -8.26 16.69
N THR A 23 -3.19 -7.67 17.66
CA THR A 23 -3.70 -6.30 17.58
C THR A 23 -2.50 -5.35 17.59
N SER A 24 -1.80 -5.24 16.45
CA SER A 24 -0.78 -4.23 16.28
C SER A 24 -1.52 -2.89 16.21
N THR A 25 -1.47 -2.11 17.28
CA THR A 25 -1.80 -0.68 17.21
C THR A 25 -1.03 -0.12 16.02
N PRO A 26 -1.70 0.44 14.98
CA PRO A 26 -0.98 0.96 13.84
C PRO A 26 -0.01 2.01 14.39
N ILE A 27 1.29 1.80 14.17
CA ILE A 27 2.31 2.78 14.53
C ILE A 27 1.94 4.02 13.73
N ARG A 28 1.32 4.98 14.42
CA ARG A 28 1.00 6.29 13.87
C ARG A 28 2.31 7.04 13.81
N VAL A 29 3.10 6.75 12.78
CA VAL A 29 4.28 7.54 12.44
C VAL A 29 3.74 8.94 12.17
N LYS A 30 4.01 9.88 13.09
CA LYS A 30 3.85 11.30 12.81
C LYS A 30 4.66 11.57 11.55
N SER A 31 4.05 12.20 10.55
CA SER A 31 4.73 12.61 9.31
C SER A 31 6.13 13.10 9.66
N LEU A 32 7.16 12.34 9.26
CA LEU A 32 8.54 12.69 9.54
C LEU A 32 8.90 13.86 8.62
N TYR A 33 8.59 15.06 9.09
CA TYR A 33 8.99 16.29 8.46
C TYR A 33 10.47 16.53 8.80
N THR A 34 11.32 16.65 7.79
CA THR A 34 12.72 17.05 7.96
C THR A 34 12.88 18.51 7.51
N PRO A 35 12.67 19.51 8.38
CA PRO A 35 13.17 20.84 8.12
C PRO A 35 14.68 20.84 8.37
N SER A 36 15.45 21.35 7.41
CA SER A 36 16.91 21.50 7.55
C SER A 36 17.24 22.43 8.73
N PRO A 37 18.19 22.10 9.62
CA PRO A 37 18.66 23.04 10.63
C PRO A 37 19.67 24.01 9.98
N ARG A 38 19.34 25.30 9.87
CA ARG A 38 20.37 26.34 9.71
C ARG A 38 20.51 27.10 11.01
N LYS A 39 21.69 26.98 11.63
CA LYS A 39 22.21 27.98 12.58
C LYS A 39 22.66 29.18 11.75
N PRO A 40 22.23 30.41 12.00
CA PRO A 40 22.79 31.56 11.31
C PRO A 40 24.22 31.79 11.83
N ILE A 41 25.20 31.67 10.94
CA ILE A 41 26.53 32.27 11.13
C ILE A 41 26.35 33.75 10.79
N ASN A 42 26.26 34.59 11.82
CA ASN A 42 26.33 36.04 11.65
C ASN A 42 27.82 36.42 11.48
N ASP A 43 28.34 36.30 10.26
CA ASP A 43 29.57 36.97 9.86
C ASP A 43 29.21 38.08 8.85
N PRO A 44 29.30 39.35 9.23
CA PRO A 44 28.91 40.48 8.39
C PRO A 44 29.89 40.78 7.24
N SER A 45 30.88 39.93 6.95
CA SER A 45 31.95 40.22 5.97
C SER A 45 32.04 39.29 4.74
N SER A 46 31.17 38.29 4.57
CA SER A 46 31.25 37.36 3.42
C SER A 46 30.41 37.81 2.21
N PRO A 47 31.00 37.90 0.99
CA PRO A 47 30.29 38.31 -0.24
C PRO A 47 29.33 37.26 -0.83
N ASP A 48 29.08 36.13 -0.16
CA ASP A 48 28.21 35.04 -0.64
C ASP A 48 26.71 35.26 -0.36
N SER A 49 26.35 36.46 0.09
CA SER A 49 24.98 36.87 0.37
C SER A 49 24.18 37.12 -0.94
N MET A 50 23.73 36.07 -1.63
CA MET A 50 22.49 36.10 -2.46
C MET A 50 22.08 34.74 -3.06
N ALA A 51 22.82 33.65 -2.85
CA ALA A 51 22.32 32.32 -3.23
C ALA A 51 21.36 31.80 -2.16
N ALA A 52 20.06 32.13 -2.28
CA ALA A 52 19.02 31.45 -1.52
C ALA A 52 19.11 29.95 -1.83
N ALA A 53 19.78 29.18 -0.96
CA ALA A 53 20.00 27.75 -1.22
C ALA A 53 18.64 27.09 -1.46
N ALA A 54 18.53 26.39 -2.59
CA ALA A 54 17.30 25.72 -3.00
C ALA A 54 16.77 24.83 -1.86
N PRO A 55 15.45 24.80 -1.62
CA PRO A 55 14.89 23.99 -0.56
C PRO A 55 15.26 22.52 -0.76
N ALA A 56 15.69 21.87 0.32
CA ALA A 56 16.00 20.44 0.33
C ALA A 56 14.76 19.62 -0.11
N PRO A 57 14.96 18.46 -0.74
CA PRO A 57 13.85 17.60 -1.12
C PRO A 57 13.00 17.24 0.10
N LYS A 58 11.70 17.51 0.00
CA LYS A 58 10.72 17.20 1.03
C LYS A 58 10.32 15.73 0.91
N TRP A 59 10.19 15.05 2.05
CA TRP A 59 9.64 13.70 2.13
C TRP A 59 8.52 13.69 3.18
N ALA A 60 7.52 12.85 2.96
CA ALA A 60 6.46 12.57 3.92
C ALA A 60 6.15 11.07 3.89
N GLN A 61 5.89 10.50 5.07
CA GLN A 61 5.50 9.10 5.21
C GLN A 61 4.32 9.02 6.17
N LYS A 62 3.31 8.26 5.76
CA LYS A 62 2.10 8.04 6.55
C LYS A 62 1.61 6.61 6.41
N THR A 63 1.30 5.97 7.54
CA THR A 63 0.60 4.68 7.58
C THR A 63 -0.90 4.93 7.48
N ILE A 64 -1.56 4.28 6.52
CA ILE A 64 -3.01 4.34 6.33
C ILE A 64 -3.59 2.96 6.62
N THR A 65 -4.63 2.90 7.43
CA THR A 65 -5.36 1.65 7.70
C THR A 65 -6.66 1.68 6.92
N LEU A 66 -6.81 0.72 6.00
CA LEU A 66 -8.06 0.52 5.28
C LEU A 66 -8.99 -0.38 6.11
N PRO A 67 -10.32 -0.18 6.04
CA PRO A 67 -11.26 -1.11 6.64
C PRO A 67 -11.11 -2.50 5.98
N PRO A 68 -11.45 -3.60 6.69
CA PRO A 68 -11.47 -4.91 6.07
C PRO A 68 -12.44 -4.93 4.90
N HIS A 69 -12.00 -5.53 3.79
CA HIS A 69 -12.82 -5.74 2.61
C HIS A 69 -13.09 -7.23 2.44
N ARG A 70 -14.23 -7.56 1.82
CA ARG A 70 -14.51 -8.91 1.33
C ARG A 70 -13.61 -9.19 0.12
N ARG A 71 -13.47 -10.44 -0.29
CA ARG A 71 -12.82 -10.79 -1.57
C ARG A 71 -13.38 -9.93 -2.72
N GLY A 72 -12.51 -9.51 -3.64
CA GLY A 72 -12.88 -8.78 -4.86
C GLY A 72 -12.09 -7.49 -5.07
N CYS A 73 -12.52 -6.70 -6.05
CA CYS A 73 -11.87 -5.44 -6.44
C CYS A 73 -12.56 -4.22 -5.81
N HIS A 74 -11.85 -3.49 -4.95
CA HIS A 74 -12.40 -2.35 -4.21
C HIS A 74 -11.69 -1.04 -4.55
N LEU A 75 -12.47 0.02 -4.76
CA LEU A 75 -11.93 1.37 -4.95
C LEU A 75 -11.43 1.92 -3.62
N ILE A 76 -10.18 2.42 -3.61
CA ILE A 76 -9.55 2.96 -2.39
C ILE A 76 -9.04 4.39 -2.56
N THR A 77 -9.03 4.94 -3.79
CA THR A 77 -8.48 6.27 -4.08
C THR A 77 -9.03 7.36 -3.16
N SER A 78 -10.36 7.47 -3.00
CA SER A 78 -10.94 8.52 -2.15
C SER A 78 -10.53 8.40 -0.68
N LYS A 79 -10.34 7.17 -0.18
CA LYS A 79 -9.87 6.92 1.20
C LYS A 79 -8.41 7.33 1.34
N ILE A 80 -7.56 6.96 0.39
CA ILE A 80 -6.14 7.36 0.38
C ILE A 80 -6.05 8.88 0.32
N LEU A 81 -6.70 9.53 -0.65
CA LEU A 81 -6.66 10.99 -0.83
C LEU A 81 -7.15 11.74 0.40
N LYS A 82 -8.20 11.26 1.08
CA LYS A 82 -8.66 11.84 2.34
C LYS A 82 -7.55 11.82 3.40
N GLU A 83 -6.77 10.74 3.47
CA GLU A 83 -5.70 10.61 4.44
C GLU A 83 -4.45 11.42 4.08
N ILE A 84 -4.07 11.49 2.80
CA ILE A 84 -2.81 12.13 2.38
C ILE A 84 -2.98 13.56 1.86
N GLY A 85 -4.21 14.05 1.68
CA GLY A 85 -4.48 15.34 1.02
C GLY A 85 -3.75 16.53 1.64
N GLN A 86 -3.66 16.57 2.97
CA GLN A 86 -2.92 17.63 3.67
C GLN A 86 -1.42 17.56 3.36
N ASP A 87 -0.83 16.36 3.36
CA ASP A 87 0.59 16.17 3.06
C ASP A 87 0.86 16.49 1.58
N LEU A 88 0.02 15.96 0.67
CA LEU A 88 0.08 16.17 -0.78
C LEU A 88 0.14 17.65 -1.14
N SER A 89 -0.72 18.49 -0.54
CA SER A 89 -0.81 19.92 -0.87
C SER A 89 0.51 20.68 -0.78
N GLY A 90 1.47 20.17 0.00
CA GLY A 90 2.79 20.77 0.14
C GLY A 90 3.85 20.21 -0.82
N PHE A 91 3.49 19.46 -1.86
CA PHE A 91 4.39 18.93 -2.88
C PHE A 91 4.05 19.47 -4.26
N ARG A 92 4.96 20.25 -4.86
CA ARG A 92 4.80 20.77 -6.23
C ARG A 92 5.12 19.71 -7.30
N CYS A 93 6.12 18.88 -7.04
CA CYS A 93 6.54 17.77 -7.91
C CYS A 93 7.11 16.67 -7.02
N GLY A 94 6.83 15.41 -7.33
CA GLY A 94 7.35 14.27 -6.56
C GLY A 94 6.76 12.93 -6.98
N LEU A 95 6.95 11.92 -6.13
CA LEU A 95 6.41 10.58 -6.29
C LEU A 95 5.67 10.17 -5.01
N ALA A 96 4.44 9.70 -5.15
CA ALA A 96 3.71 9.00 -4.11
C ALA A 96 4.00 7.50 -4.24
N HIS A 97 4.76 6.95 -3.30
CA HIS A 97 4.99 5.52 -3.21
C HIS A 97 4.01 4.89 -2.21
N LEU A 98 3.17 3.98 -2.68
CA LEU A 98 2.20 3.23 -1.89
C LEU A 98 2.69 1.79 -1.74
N PHE A 99 2.88 1.35 -0.51
CA PHE A 99 3.27 -0.02 -0.18
C PHE A 99 2.19 -0.69 0.68
N LEU A 100 1.59 -1.76 0.16
CA LEU A 100 0.59 -2.54 0.86
C LEU A 100 1.26 -3.61 1.73
N GLN A 101 1.00 -3.55 3.04
CA GLN A 101 1.56 -4.49 4.03
C GLN A 101 0.76 -5.79 4.14
N HIS A 102 0.40 -6.40 3.00
CA HIS A 102 -0.33 -7.67 2.92
C HIS A 102 0.27 -8.59 1.85
N THR A 103 0.16 -9.90 2.06
CA THR A 103 0.69 -10.93 1.15
C THR A 103 -0.39 -11.55 0.26
N SER A 104 -1.65 -11.46 0.68
CA SER A 104 -2.83 -12.00 0.01
C SER A 104 -3.72 -10.89 -0.59
N ALA A 105 -3.20 -9.67 -0.73
CA ALA A 105 -3.89 -8.57 -1.39
C ALA A 105 -2.89 -7.74 -2.19
N SER A 106 -3.34 -7.10 -3.26
CA SER A 106 -2.52 -6.30 -4.16
C SER A 106 -3.09 -4.92 -4.42
N LEU A 107 -2.25 -4.04 -4.96
CA LEU A 107 -2.63 -2.71 -5.42
C LEU A 107 -2.54 -2.65 -6.94
N THR A 108 -3.54 -2.06 -7.58
CA THR A 108 -3.53 -1.82 -9.02
C THR A 108 -4.14 -0.47 -9.37
N ILE A 109 -3.80 0.06 -10.54
CA ILE A 109 -4.46 1.21 -11.15
C ILE A 109 -5.13 0.71 -12.42
N ASN A 110 -6.43 0.93 -12.53
CA ASN A 110 -7.20 0.54 -13.70
C ASN A 110 -8.31 1.57 -13.97
N GLU A 111 -9.00 1.42 -15.10
CA GLU A 111 -10.15 2.21 -15.47
C GLU A 111 -11.28 2.12 -14.43
N ASN A 112 -11.95 3.24 -14.17
CA ASN A 112 -13.12 3.31 -13.29
C ASN A 112 -14.22 4.21 -13.86
N TYR A 113 -14.37 4.27 -15.19
CA TYR A 113 -15.55 4.84 -15.81
C TYR A 113 -16.71 3.84 -15.76
N ASP A 114 -16.42 2.60 -16.15
CA ASP A 114 -17.34 1.48 -16.13
C ASP A 114 -17.11 0.58 -14.90
N SER A 115 -18.19 0.23 -14.20
CA SER A 115 -18.14 -0.70 -13.07
C SER A 115 -17.71 -2.10 -13.52
N ASP A 116 -18.04 -2.49 -14.75
CA ASP A 116 -17.84 -3.83 -15.30
C ASP A 116 -16.35 -4.19 -15.34
N VAL A 117 -15.46 -3.21 -15.48
CA VAL A 117 -14.00 -3.41 -15.41
C VAL A 117 -13.59 -4.14 -14.13
N ARG A 118 -14.26 -3.87 -13.00
CA ARG A 118 -13.95 -4.55 -11.73
C ARG A 118 -14.44 -5.99 -11.74
N ASP A 119 -15.64 -6.22 -12.25
CA ASP A 119 -16.30 -7.52 -12.27
C ASP A 119 -15.62 -8.46 -13.29
N ASP A 120 -15.22 -7.92 -14.44
CA ASP A 120 -14.43 -8.63 -15.45
C ASP A 120 -13.03 -8.96 -14.96
N THR A 121 -12.39 -8.04 -14.23
CA THR A 121 -11.08 -8.31 -13.61
C THR A 121 -11.20 -9.44 -12.59
N GLU A 122 -12.22 -9.42 -11.72
CA GLU A 122 -12.46 -10.51 -10.76
C GLU A 122 -12.78 -11.83 -11.48
N THR A 123 -13.61 -11.80 -12.51
CA THR A 123 -13.97 -12.97 -13.33
C THR A 123 -12.74 -13.58 -14.00
N PHE A 124 -11.88 -12.75 -14.61
CA PHE A 124 -10.64 -13.19 -15.22
C PHE A 124 -9.73 -13.86 -14.18
N LEU A 125 -9.56 -13.27 -13.00
CA LEU A 125 -8.68 -13.81 -11.97
C LEU A 125 -9.18 -15.12 -11.39
N ASN A 126 -10.49 -15.26 -11.21
CA ASN A 126 -11.10 -16.51 -10.76
C ASN A 126 -10.96 -17.63 -11.82
N ARG A 127 -10.80 -17.26 -13.10
CA ARG A 127 -10.51 -18.22 -14.17
C ARG A 127 -9.04 -18.64 -14.20
N VAL A 128 -8.10 -17.70 -14.08
CA VAL A 128 -6.65 -18.01 -14.17
C VAL A 128 -6.07 -18.55 -12.88
N VAL A 129 -6.63 -18.17 -11.73
CA VAL A 129 -6.25 -18.62 -10.40
C VAL A 129 -7.52 -19.12 -9.69
N PRO A 130 -7.99 -20.34 -10.02
CA PRO A 130 -9.23 -20.87 -9.47
C PRO A 130 -9.15 -21.09 -7.95
N GLU A 131 -10.28 -20.94 -7.28
CA GLU A 131 -10.46 -21.22 -5.86
C GLU A 131 -11.23 -22.53 -5.65
N GLY A 132 -11.19 -23.07 -4.44
CA GLY A 132 -12.07 -24.18 -4.03
C GLY A 132 -11.45 -25.57 -4.14
N MET A 133 -12.25 -26.59 -3.84
CA MET A 133 -11.78 -27.98 -3.69
C MET A 133 -11.22 -28.60 -4.97
N SER A 134 -11.62 -28.10 -6.14
CA SER A 134 -11.11 -28.54 -7.44
C SER A 134 -9.82 -27.82 -7.86
N ALA A 135 -9.40 -26.79 -7.12
CA ALA A 135 -8.21 -26.03 -7.46
C ALA A 135 -6.94 -26.83 -7.11
N PRO A 136 -5.91 -26.85 -7.98
CA PRO A 136 -4.73 -27.70 -7.83
C PRO A 136 -3.69 -27.13 -6.85
N TRP A 137 -4.13 -26.44 -5.79
CA TRP A 137 -3.24 -25.76 -4.86
C TRP A 137 -2.95 -26.59 -3.60
N LYS A 138 -1.69 -26.55 -3.15
CA LYS A 138 -1.25 -27.28 -1.94
C LYS A 138 -1.37 -26.45 -0.66
N HIS A 139 -1.32 -25.12 -0.77
CA HIS A 139 -1.35 -24.22 0.38
C HIS A 139 -2.80 -23.79 0.63
N THR A 140 -3.41 -24.40 1.64
CA THR A 140 -4.83 -24.23 1.98
C THR A 140 -5.03 -24.12 3.50
N LEU A 141 -4.01 -23.68 4.23
CA LEU A 141 -4.05 -23.68 5.70
C LEU A 141 -5.02 -22.64 6.22
N GLU A 142 -5.15 -21.51 5.52
CA GLU A 142 -6.04 -20.41 5.89
C GLU A 142 -7.43 -20.51 5.22
N GLY A 143 -7.62 -21.44 4.28
CA GLY A 143 -8.88 -21.63 3.58
C GLY A 143 -8.70 -22.09 2.12
N PRO A 144 -9.81 -22.32 1.40
CA PRO A 144 -9.79 -22.68 -0.03
C PRO A 144 -9.33 -21.54 -0.95
N ASP A 145 -9.25 -20.30 -0.44
CA ASP A 145 -8.83 -19.07 -1.10
C ASP A 145 -7.40 -18.62 -0.74
N ASP A 146 -6.73 -19.33 0.18
CA ASP A 146 -5.39 -19.04 0.70
C ASP A 146 -4.33 -18.88 -0.41
N MET A 147 -3.90 -19.98 -1.05
CA MET A 147 -2.95 -19.90 -2.18
C MET A 147 -3.47 -19.02 -3.33
N PRO A 148 -4.75 -19.09 -3.76
CA PRO A 148 -5.27 -18.21 -4.78
C PRO A 148 -5.01 -16.72 -4.51
N ALA A 149 -5.28 -16.25 -3.29
CA ALA A 149 -5.06 -14.85 -2.92
C ALA A 149 -3.58 -14.46 -2.99
N HIS A 150 -2.68 -15.35 -2.57
CA HIS A 150 -1.22 -15.15 -2.70
C HIS A 150 -0.74 -15.06 -4.16
N ILE A 151 -1.27 -15.91 -5.05
CA ILE A 151 -0.92 -15.87 -6.48
C ILE A 151 -1.47 -14.58 -7.11
N LYS A 152 -2.75 -14.26 -6.89
CA LYS A 152 -3.38 -13.03 -7.40
C LYS A 152 -2.65 -11.79 -6.91
N SER A 153 -2.25 -11.77 -5.64
CA SER A 153 -1.41 -10.72 -5.06
C SER A 153 -0.08 -10.57 -5.79
N SER A 154 0.60 -11.69 -6.09
CA SER A 154 1.88 -11.71 -6.80
C SER A 154 1.79 -11.26 -8.26
N LEU A 155 0.63 -11.42 -8.91
CA LEU A 155 0.42 -10.99 -10.30
C LEU A 155 0.38 -9.45 -10.45
N PHE A 156 -0.22 -8.75 -9.49
CA PHE A 156 -0.33 -7.27 -9.54
C PHE A 156 0.74 -6.58 -8.70
N GLY A 157 1.18 -7.22 -7.62
CA GLY A 157 2.14 -6.66 -6.68
C GLY A 157 1.49 -5.81 -5.58
N CYS A 158 2.28 -5.53 -4.54
CA CYS A 158 1.86 -4.76 -3.38
C CYS A 158 2.27 -3.28 -3.45
N THR A 159 2.79 -2.81 -4.58
CA THR A 159 3.36 -1.45 -4.70
C THR A 159 2.78 -0.67 -5.85
N LEU A 160 2.57 0.63 -5.64
CA LEU A 160 2.28 1.60 -6.69
C LEU A 160 3.18 2.81 -6.51
N THR A 161 3.69 3.36 -7.60
CA THR A 161 4.43 4.62 -7.60
C THR A 161 3.75 5.58 -8.56
N ILE A 162 3.20 6.68 -8.03
CA ILE A 162 2.34 7.61 -8.76
C ILE A 162 3.00 8.99 -8.78
N PRO A 163 3.15 9.67 -9.92
CA PRO A 163 3.69 11.02 -9.95
C PRO A 163 2.81 12.01 -9.19
N ILE A 164 3.42 13.04 -8.61
CA ILE A 164 2.73 14.15 -7.95
C ILE A 164 2.99 15.42 -8.76
N THR A 165 1.95 16.21 -9.01
CA THR A 165 2.05 17.53 -9.65
C THR A 165 1.09 18.49 -8.95
N ASP A 166 1.61 19.64 -8.53
CA ASP A 166 0.85 20.73 -7.89
C ASP A 166 -0.11 20.27 -6.79
N GLY A 167 0.41 19.41 -5.91
CA GLY A 167 -0.31 18.90 -4.75
C GLY A 167 -1.33 17.80 -5.06
N GLN A 168 -1.30 17.23 -6.27
CA GLN A 168 -2.24 16.20 -6.70
C GLN A 168 -1.51 14.94 -7.20
N LEU A 169 -2.15 13.78 -7.05
CA LEU A 169 -1.72 12.57 -7.75
C LEU A 169 -1.96 12.78 -9.25
N ASN A 170 -0.90 12.74 -10.04
CA ASN A 170 -0.93 12.93 -11.48
C ASN A 170 -1.21 11.58 -12.16
N MET A 171 -2.50 11.25 -12.20
CA MET A 171 -3.06 10.06 -12.85
C MET A 171 -3.88 10.49 -14.07
N GLY A 172 -4.03 9.62 -15.06
CA GLY A 172 -4.96 9.83 -16.17
C GLY A 172 -6.41 9.92 -15.70
N THR A 173 -7.28 10.56 -16.50
CA THR A 173 -8.70 10.82 -16.17
C THR A 173 -9.46 9.58 -15.68
N TRP A 174 -9.14 8.41 -16.25
CA TRP A 174 -9.82 7.16 -15.94
C TRP A 174 -9.06 6.28 -14.93
N GLN A 175 -7.84 6.65 -14.57
CA GLN A 175 -6.99 5.87 -13.69
C GLN A 175 -7.41 6.05 -12.22
N VAL A 176 -7.88 4.96 -11.62
CA VAL A 176 -8.25 4.93 -10.20
C VAL A 176 -7.56 3.75 -9.51
N GLY A 177 -6.99 4.04 -8.35
CA GLY A 177 -6.34 3.07 -7.49
C GLY A 177 -7.36 2.13 -6.82
N LYS A 178 -7.10 0.83 -6.95
CA LYS A 178 -7.92 -0.25 -6.40
C LYS A 178 -7.06 -1.13 -5.50
N ILE A 179 -7.67 -1.67 -4.45
CA ILE A 179 -7.14 -2.83 -3.74
C ILE A 179 -7.87 -4.07 -4.26
N MET A 180 -7.12 -5.12 -4.47
CA MET A 180 -7.64 -6.42 -4.84
C MET A 180 -7.38 -7.34 -3.66
N MET A 181 -8.47 -7.86 -3.08
CA MET A 181 -8.44 -8.83 -1.99
C MET A 181 -8.80 -10.21 -2.52
#